data_AF-A0A662D1H3-F1
#
_entry.id   AF-A0A662D1H3-F1
#
_cell.length_a   1.000
_cell.length_b   1.000
_cell.length_c   1.000
_cell.angle_alpha   90.00
_cell.angle_beta   90.00
_cell.angle_gamma   90.00
#
_symmetry.space_group_name_H-M   'P 1'
#
loop_
_entity.id
_entity.type
_entity.pdbx_description
1 polymer ?
#
loop_
_entity_poly.entity_id
_entity_poly.type
_entity_poly.pdbx_seq_one_letter_code
_entity_poly.pdbx_strand_id
1 'polypeptide(L)'
;MKKRYLFLITGLVLTLLVSFIYSNQEFLRKRPDLIRQAEMVTTPRSLNEGHPWRPRSFSAKTDHLLVKFKPNLSPQVVATTLDSYRVREYKRIPRLNIYRVKVPTGLSVEEAVLVFQQNPDVLYAEPDYKAHIAITPNDTFFKYQYALYNSGQEIGIPGSPRGKSRADIKATESWEETTGQEDVVIAVIDTGIDFEHPDLKNKIYSTGYDFANNDPDPTDDHGHGTHVAGIAAAETNNEEGIAGVAWKCKILPLKVMDANGEGYYAWMIDAIVYATDNGADVINFSLGGDQPSKSLEDALAYAYERDVVVVAAAGNENAPVLYPAAYDAYCLAVTATDYNDIRPEWTNHGPEVDVAAPGVRILSCVPTWYWGPNSLPYGYGYGTSMATPHVAGLVALIKSIKPWLRVNEIMDIIRYTADDINAANYPGKDDFIGYGRINMEKALVPIKIK
;
A
#
# COMPACT_ATOMS: atom_id res chain seq x y z
N MET A 1 79.54 3.38 14.93
CA MET A 1 79.54 3.83 16.34
C MET A 1 78.12 4.23 16.72
N LYS A 2 77.27 3.28 17.15
CA LYS A 2 76.95 2.95 18.55
C LYS A 2 76.50 4.15 19.40
N LYS A 3 75.23 4.08 19.83
CA LYS A 3 74.64 4.61 21.06
C LYS A 3 74.76 6.12 21.29
N ARG A 4 73.69 6.87 20.93
CA ARG A 4 73.26 8.11 21.64
C ARG A 4 71.83 8.58 21.31
N TYR A 5 70.97 7.72 20.74
CA TYR A 5 69.54 8.00 20.47
C TYR A 5 68.60 7.29 21.45
N LEU A 6 68.90 7.32 22.75
CA LEU A 6 68.03 6.68 23.77
C LEU A 6 67.84 7.52 25.05
N PHE A 7 68.10 8.83 25.01
CA PHE A 7 67.93 9.70 26.18
C PHE A 7 67.23 11.04 25.93
N LEU A 8 66.55 11.19 24.78
CA LEU A 8 65.81 12.41 24.44
C LEU A 8 64.33 12.18 24.07
N ILE A 9 63.82 10.95 24.19
CA ILE A 9 62.39 10.63 24.00
C ILE A 9 61.69 10.29 25.33
N THR A 10 62.43 10.14 26.43
CA THR A 10 61.88 9.89 27.78
C THR A 10 61.61 11.16 28.59
N GLY A 11 61.95 12.35 28.07
CA GLY A 11 61.73 13.64 28.74
C GLY A 11 60.47 14.41 28.34
N LEU A 12 59.82 14.06 27.21
CA LEU A 12 58.65 14.79 26.70
C LEU A 12 57.30 14.12 27.00
N VAL A 13 57.31 12.89 27.55
CA VAL A 13 56.09 12.15 27.93
C VAL A 13 55.75 12.35 29.42
N LEU A 14 56.67 12.87 30.23
CA LEU A 14 56.47 13.06 31.67
C LEU A 14 55.90 14.45 32.06
N THR A 15 55.87 15.42 31.15
CA THR A 15 55.31 16.77 31.40
C THR A 15 53.87 16.94 30.93
N LEU A 16 53.34 16.04 30.09
CA LEU A 16 51.92 16.03 29.69
C LEU A 16 51.01 15.18 30.59
N LEU A 17 51.57 14.36 31.49
CA LEU A 17 50.83 13.53 32.45
C LEU A 17 50.60 14.19 33.82
N VAL A 18 51.29 15.29 34.13
CA VAL A 18 51.17 15.98 35.43
C VAL A 18 50.15 17.14 35.39
N SER A 19 49.82 17.67 34.21
CA SER A 19 48.81 18.74 34.06
C SER A 19 47.36 18.23 34.01
N PHE A 20 47.14 16.92 33.86
CA PHE A 20 45.79 16.32 33.84
C PHE A 20 45.34 15.82 35.23
N ILE A 21 46.25 15.74 36.20
CA ILE A 21 45.96 15.26 37.56
C ILE A 21 45.55 16.43 38.49
N TYR A 22 45.87 17.68 38.13
CA TYR A 22 45.55 18.85 38.96
C TYR A 22 44.18 19.51 38.70
N SER A 23 43.51 19.29 37.56
CA SER A 23 42.16 19.87 37.33
C SER A 23 41.02 19.02 37.89
N ASN A 24 41.30 17.77 38.32
CA ASN A 24 40.29 16.83 38.82
C ASN A 24 40.16 16.80 40.36
N GLN A 25 40.94 17.61 41.09
CA GLN A 25 40.95 17.60 42.56
C GLN A 25 40.12 18.72 43.21
N GLU A 26 39.62 19.72 42.47
CA GLU A 26 38.88 20.85 43.07
C GLU A 26 37.35 20.74 43.09
N PHE A 27 36.72 19.75 42.45
CA PHE A 27 35.24 19.66 42.42
C PHE A 27 34.62 18.64 43.40
N LEU A 28 35.39 18.14 44.37
CA LEU A 28 34.91 17.18 45.37
C LEU A 28 35.13 17.67 46.80
N ARG A 29 34.37 18.68 47.23
CA ARG A 29 34.15 18.97 48.67
C ARG A 29 32.89 19.81 48.92
N LYS A 30 31.74 19.12 49.08
CA LYS A 30 30.74 19.27 50.16
C LYS A 30 29.42 18.56 49.80
N ARG A 31 29.16 17.44 50.48
CA ARG A 31 27.83 16.85 50.78
C ARG A 31 27.30 17.51 52.09
N PRO A 32 26.09 17.22 52.67
CA PRO A 32 25.08 16.20 52.34
C PRO A 32 23.59 16.62 52.47
N ASP A 33 22.69 15.78 51.94
CA ASP A 33 21.46 15.23 52.57
C ASP A 33 20.80 14.30 51.53
N LEU A 34 21.08 12.98 51.47
CA LEU A 34 20.42 11.87 52.19
C LEU A 34 18.88 11.88 51.95
N ILE A 35 18.25 11.02 51.14
CA ILE A 35 18.16 9.54 51.24
C ILE A 35 17.28 9.01 50.07
N ARG A 36 17.52 7.75 49.64
CA ARG A 36 16.74 6.87 48.72
C ARG A 36 16.83 7.26 47.23
N GLN A 37 17.29 6.44 46.29
CA GLN A 37 17.25 4.99 46.09
C GLN A 37 18.45 4.54 45.23
N ALA A 38 18.77 3.25 45.34
CA ALA A 38 19.75 2.55 44.53
C ALA A 38 19.33 2.49 43.04
N GLU A 39 20.33 2.33 42.18
CA GLU A 39 20.30 1.68 40.87
C GLU A 39 18.94 1.64 40.13
N MET A 40 18.77 2.49 39.13
CA MET A 40 17.92 2.17 37.97
C MET A 40 18.58 2.68 36.70
N VAL A 41 19.32 1.79 36.04
CA VAL A 41 19.39 1.79 34.59
C VAL A 41 17.96 1.57 34.12
N THR A 42 17.30 2.63 33.63
CA THR A 42 15.94 2.49 33.08
C THR A 42 16.05 1.75 31.75
N THR A 43 15.83 0.45 31.82
CA THR A 43 15.23 -0.32 30.74
C THR A 43 14.01 0.42 30.20
N PRO A 44 13.77 0.45 28.88
CA PRO A 44 12.48 0.87 28.36
C PRO A 44 11.41 -0.01 28.99
N ARG A 45 10.47 0.60 29.72
CA ARG A 45 9.31 -0.10 30.25
C ARG A 45 8.52 -0.68 29.08
N SER A 46 8.39 -2.00 29.11
CA SER A 46 7.48 -2.79 28.28
C SER A 46 6.06 -2.25 28.36
N LEU A 47 5.52 -1.78 27.24
CA LEU A 47 4.09 -1.54 27.03
C LEU A 47 3.37 -2.83 26.66
N ASN A 48 3.54 -3.89 27.45
CA ASN A 48 2.72 -5.10 27.46
C ASN A 48 3.09 -5.90 28.72
N GLU A 49 2.12 -6.10 29.61
CA GLU A 49 2.26 -6.78 30.91
C GLU A 49 2.57 -8.28 30.76
N GLY A 50 3.76 -8.64 30.25
CA GLY A 50 4.28 -10.00 30.33
C GLY A 50 3.49 -11.08 29.57
N HIS A 51 2.39 -10.73 28.92
CA HIS A 51 1.77 -11.57 27.92
C HIS A 51 2.49 -11.30 26.59
N PRO A 52 3.10 -12.31 25.96
CA PRO A 52 3.52 -12.17 24.57
C PRO A 52 2.25 -11.91 23.77
N TRP A 53 2.04 -10.63 23.43
CA TRP A 53 1.13 -10.26 22.37
C TRP A 53 1.66 -10.95 21.13
N ARG A 54 1.04 -12.08 20.79
CA ARG A 54 1.18 -12.64 19.47
C ARG A 54 0.25 -11.79 18.62
N PRO A 55 0.76 -10.93 17.71
CA PRO A 55 -0.10 -10.56 16.59
C PRO A 55 -0.66 -11.88 16.06
N ARG A 56 -1.94 -11.94 15.71
CA ARG A 56 -2.35 -12.94 14.73
C ARG A 56 -1.52 -12.59 13.50
N SER A 57 -0.34 -13.18 13.38
CA SER A 57 0.47 -13.01 12.19
C SER A 57 -0.41 -13.50 11.06
N PHE A 58 -0.46 -12.71 9.99
CA PHE A 58 -0.96 -13.16 8.71
C PHE A 58 0.01 -14.25 8.26
N SER A 59 -0.21 -15.43 8.82
CA SER A 59 0.49 -16.65 8.53
C SER A 59 0.29 -16.85 7.05
N ALA A 60 1.38 -16.82 6.27
CA ALA A 60 1.43 -17.68 5.09
C ALA A 60 0.79 -19.00 5.54
N LYS A 61 -0.33 -19.44 4.94
CA LYS A 61 -1.17 -20.56 5.44
C LYS A 61 -0.43 -21.91 5.33
N THR A 62 0.78 -21.97 5.83
CA THR A 62 1.79 -23.02 5.73
C THR A 62 2.47 -23.15 7.08
N ASP A 63 2.88 -24.37 7.40
CA ASP A 63 3.71 -24.72 8.54
C ASP A 63 5.13 -25.11 8.08
N HIS A 64 5.50 -24.75 6.85
CA HIS A 64 6.77 -25.09 6.22
C HIS A 64 7.48 -23.86 5.64
N LEU A 65 8.81 -23.95 5.56
CA LEU A 65 9.70 -23.00 4.89
C LEU A 65 10.44 -23.70 3.75
N LEU A 66 10.90 -22.93 2.78
CA LEU A 66 11.92 -23.31 1.81
C LEU A 66 13.22 -22.62 2.18
N VAL A 67 14.25 -23.40 2.53
CA VAL A 67 15.57 -22.89 2.93
C VAL A 67 16.63 -23.37 1.95
N LYS A 68 17.35 -22.44 1.32
CA LYS A 68 18.48 -22.76 0.46
C LYS A 68 19.79 -22.44 1.16
N PHE A 69 20.62 -23.46 1.34
CA PHE A 69 21.96 -23.31 1.89
C PHE A 69 23.00 -23.04 0.80
N LYS A 70 24.12 -22.40 1.18
CA LYS A 70 25.27 -22.21 0.29
C LYS A 70 25.76 -23.55 -0.27
N PRO A 71 26.19 -23.60 -1.55
CA PRO A 71 26.45 -24.86 -2.27
C PRO A 71 27.67 -25.64 -1.76
N ASN A 72 28.55 -25.00 -0.97
CA ASN A 72 29.78 -25.59 -0.43
C ASN A 72 29.59 -26.35 0.89
N LEU A 73 28.38 -26.36 1.47
CA LEU A 73 28.11 -27.08 2.71
C LEU A 73 27.89 -28.56 2.46
N SER A 74 28.49 -29.41 3.31
CA SER A 74 28.18 -30.84 3.30
C SER A 74 26.77 -31.10 3.85
N PRO A 75 26.08 -32.18 3.42
CA PRO A 75 24.79 -32.56 3.98
C PRO A 75 24.80 -32.71 5.51
N GLN A 76 25.93 -33.12 6.10
CA GLN A 76 26.10 -33.25 7.55
C GLN A 76 26.08 -31.90 8.26
N VAL A 77 26.72 -30.87 7.67
CA VAL A 77 26.70 -29.50 8.23
C VAL A 77 25.28 -28.93 8.17
N VAL A 78 24.57 -29.16 7.05
CA VAL A 78 23.17 -28.74 6.94
C VAL A 78 22.30 -29.43 7.97
N ALA A 79 22.39 -30.75 8.12
CA ALA A 79 21.63 -31.50 9.11
C ALA A 79 21.88 -31.00 10.54
N THR A 80 23.15 -30.79 10.90
CA THR A 80 23.54 -30.25 12.22
C THR A 80 22.97 -28.86 12.47
N THR A 81 22.90 -28.04 11.41
CA THR A 81 22.32 -26.69 11.48
C THR A 81 20.80 -26.74 11.66
N LEU A 82 20.11 -27.64 10.96
CA LEU A 82 18.68 -27.84 11.13
C LEU A 82 18.35 -28.36 12.55
N ASP A 83 19.18 -29.27 13.07
CA ASP A 83 19.05 -29.79 14.44
C ASP A 83 19.25 -28.69 15.50
N SER A 84 20.21 -27.77 15.29
CA SER A 84 20.46 -26.66 16.23
C SER A 84 19.27 -25.70 16.31
N TYR A 85 18.52 -25.55 15.22
CA TYR A 85 17.25 -24.83 15.17
C TYR A 85 16.03 -25.65 15.58
N ARG A 86 16.23 -26.87 16.10
CA ARG A 86 15.16 -27.78 16.55
C ARG A 86 14.16 -28.14 15.46
N VAL A 87 14.58 -28.11 14.20
CA VAL A 87 13.79 -28.65 13.09
C VAL A 87 13.68 -30.16 13.25
N ARG A 88 12.46 -30.69 13.27
CA ARG A 88 12.20 -32.14 13.43
C ARG A 88 11.77 -32.84 12.15
N GLU A 89 11.36 -32.08 11.14
CA GLU A 89 10.87 -32.61 9.87
C GLU A 89 11.40 -31.75 8.73
N TYR A 90 12.08 -32.38 7.76
CA TYR A 90 12.53 -31.71 6.55
C TYR A 90 12.68 -32.66 5.37
N LYS A 91 12.55 -32.11 4.17
CA LYS A 91 12.73 -32.82 2.90
C LYS A 91 13.62 -32.00 1.97
N ARG A 92 14.66 -32.62 1.43
CA ARG A 92 15.54 -31.99 0.44
C ARG A 92 14.94 -32.08 -0.96
N ILE A 93 15.06 -30.99 -1.73
CA ILE A 93 14.83 -30.88 -3.17
C ILE A 93 16.20 -30.93 -3.85
N PRO A 94 16.70 -32.12 -4.26
CA PRO A 94 18.13 -32.35 -4.43
C PRO A 94 18.79 -31.54 -5.55
N ARG A 95 18.09 -31.36 -6.69
CA ARG A 95 18.62 -30.64 -7.86
C ARG A 95 18.82 -29.15 -7.60
N LEU A 96 18.08 -28.57 -6.66
CA LEU A 96 18.13 -27.14 -6.34
C LEU A 96 18.84 -26.86 -5.01
N ASN A 97 19.18 -27.91 -4.25
CA ASN A 97 19.70 -27.83 -2.89
C ASN A 97 18.81 -27.00 -1.93
N ILE A 98 17.50 -27.13 -2.09
CA ILE A 98 16.50 -26.47 -1.22
C ILE A 98 16.01 -27.49 -0.21
N TYR A 99 15.78 -27.06 1.02
CA TYR A 99 15.22 -27.87 2.10
C TYR A 99 13.84 -27.31 2.43
N ARG A 100 12.82 -28.14 2.23
CA ARG A 100 11.49 -27.89 2.75
C ARG A 100 11.49 -28.31 4.22
N VAL A 101 11.40 -27.35 5.12
CA VAL A 101 11.60 -27.52 6.56
C VAL A 101 10.31 -27.17 7.29
N LYS A 102 9.85 -28.04 8.19
CA LYS A 102 8.72 -27.72 9.07
C LYS A 102 9.15 -26.68 10.09
N VAL A 103 8.30 -25.68 10.31
CA VAL A 103 8.56 -24.61 11.28
C VAL A 103 8.80 -25.23 12.67
N PRO A 104 9.92 -24.89 13.35
CA PRO A 104 10.20 -25.39 14.69
C PRO A 104 9.08 -25.05 15.68
N THR A 105 8.78 -25.97 16.59
CA THR A 105 7.74 -25.77 17.61
C THR A 105 8.03 -24.53 18.46
N GLY A 106 7.07 -23.62 18.54
CA GLY A 106 7.17 -22.39 19.32
C GLY A 106 7.57 -21.15 18.53
N LEU A 107 7.87 -21.28 17.23
CA LEU A 107 8.06 -20.16 16.31
C LEU A 107 6.85 -19.98 15.39
N SER A 108 6.59 -18.75 14.97
CA SER A 108 5.79 -18.46 13.78
C SER A 108 6.60 -18.72 12.51
N VAL A 109 5.91 -18.79 11.36
CA VAL A 109 6.57 -18.89 10.04
C VAL A 109 7.53 -17.71 9.84
N GLU A 110 7.09 -16.50 10.17
CA GLU A 110 7.83 -15.25 9.98
C GLU A 110 9.07 -15.20 10.88
N GLU A 111 8.93 -15.61 12.14
CA GLU A 111 10.04 -15.72 13.08
C GLU A 111 11.08 -16.74 12.60
N ALA A 112 10.63 -17.90 12.12
CA ALA A 112 11.52 -18.91 11.61
C ALA A 112 12.26 -18.45 10.34
N VAL A 113 11.58 -17.75 9.41
CA VAL A 113 12.25 -17.11 8.25
C VAL A 113 13.36 -16.17 8.71
N LEU A 114 13.09 -15.30 9.69
CA LEU A 114 14.08 -14.36 10.25
C LEU A 114 15.30 -15.09 10.83
N VAL A 115 15.07 -16.14 11.64
CA VAL A 115 16.14 -16.95 12.23
C VAL A 115 17.02 -17.59 11.16
N PHE A 116 16.42 -18.14 10.10
CA PHE A 116 17.19 -18.74 9.01
C PHE A 116 17.94 -17.68 8.18
N GLN A 117 17.34 -16.54 7.89
CA GLN A 117 17.97 -15.46 7.12
C GLN A 117 19.17 -14.82 7.84
N GLN A 118 19.24 -14.90 9.17
CA GLN A 118 20.40 -14.44 9.94
C GLN A 118 21.60 -15.42 9.89
N ASN A 119 21.39 -16.64 9.41
CA ASN A 119 22.47 -17.62 9.32
C ASN A 119 23.36 -17.31 8.10
N PRO A 120 24.68 -17.10 8.27
CA PRO A 120 25.58 -16.77 7.16
C PRO A 120 25.69 -17.89 6.12
N ASP A 121 25.30 -19.12 6.44
CA ASP A 121 25.33 -20.28 5.55
C ASP A 121 24.03 -20.48 4.75
N VAL A 122 23.00 -19.69 5.03
CA VAL A 122 21.72 -19.67 4.30
C VAL A 122 21.78 -18.59 3.22
N LEU A 123 21.48 -18.96 1.97
CA LEU A 123 21.33 -18.02 0.86
C LEU A 123 19.98 -17.31 0.91
N TYR A 124 18.92 -18.06 1.17
CA TYR A 124 17.59 -17.52 1.44
C TYR A 124 16.76 -18.50 2.25
N ALA A 125 15.79 -17.95 2.95
CA ALA A 125 14.68 -18.68 3.56
C ALA A 125 13.39 -17.90 3.28
N GLU A 126 12.35 -18.63 2.93
CA GLU A 126 11.03 -18.10 2.61
C GLU A 126 9.95 -19.08 3.07
N PRO A 127 8.69 -18.64 3.28
CA PRO A 127 7.58 -19.55 3.50
C PRO A 127 7.38 -20.52 2.32
N ASP A 128 6.99 -21.76 2.60
CA ASP A 128 6.52 -22.70 1.58
C ASP A 128 5.05 -22.39 1.27
N TYR A 129 4.83 -21.40 0.41
CA TYR A 129 3.49 -20.91 0.09
C TYR A 129 2.61 -22.01 -0.55
N LYS A 130 1.31 -21.99 -0.22
CA LYS A 130 0.33 -22.83 -0.91
C LYS A 130 0.04 -22.25 -2.29
N ALA A 131 0.37 -22.99 -3.34
CA ALA A 131 -0.10 -22.67 -4.67
C ALA A 131 -1.59 -23.05 -4.80
N HIS A 132 -2.36 -22.19 -5.46
CA HIS A 132 -3.73 -22.48 -5.89
C HIS A 132 -3.99 -21.86 -7.26
N ILE A 133 -5.16 -22.17 -7.83
CA ILE A 133 -5.58 -21.55 -9.09
C ILE A 133 -6.04 -20.14 -8.73
N ALA A 134 -5.40 -19.13 -9.33
CA ALA A 134 -5.73 -17.73 -9.10
C ALA A 134 -7.24 -17.49 -9.25
N ILE A 135 -7.81 -16.74 -8.30
CA ILE A 135 -9.25 -16.48 -8.29
C ILE A 135 -9.57 -15.63 -9.52
N THR A 136 -10.35 -16.21 -10.43
CA THR A 136 -10.91 -15.51 -11.59
C THR A 136 -12.38 -15.29 -11.30
N PRO A 137 -12.83 -14.03 -11.13
CA PRO A 137 -14.25 -13.71 -10.98
C PRO A 137 -15.09 -14.25 -12.13
N ASN A 138 -16.34 -14.64 -11.85
CA ASN A 138 -17.27 -15.18 -12.85
C ASN A 138 -18.09 -14.10 -13.59
N ASP A 139 -17.77 -12.83 -13.33
CA ASP A 139 -18.43 -11.64 -13.87
C ASP A 139 -18.28 -11.57 -15.40
N THR A 140 -19.39 -11.25 -16.07
CA THR A 140 -19.53 -11.43 -17.53
C THR A 140 -18.51 -10.64 -18.36
N PHE A 141 -18.05 -9.51 -17.84
CA PHE A 141 -17.11 -8.61 -18.50
C PHE A 141 -15.69 -8.66 -17.91
N PHE A 142 -15.42 -9.50 -16.91
CA PHE A 142 -14.09 -9.57 -16.27
C PHE A 142 -12.95 -9.80 -17.28
N LYS A 143 -13.20 -10.60 -18.32
CA LYS A 143 -12.23 -10.86 -19.41
C LYS A 143 -11.72 -9.60 -20.12
N TYR A 144 -12.45 -8.49 -20.04
CA TYR A 144 -12.08 -7.20 -20.64
C TYR A 144 -11.37 -6.26 -19.65
N GLN A 145 -11.34 -6.59 -18.36
CA GLN A 145 -10.70 -5.77 -17.32
C GLN A 145 -9.21 -6.07 -17.18
N TYR A 146 -8.43 -5.66 -18.20
CA TYR A 146 -6.98 -5.87 -18.21
C TYR A 146 -6.30 -5.29 -16.97
N ALA A 147 -6.83 -4.20 -16.41
CA ALA A 147 -6.26 -3.53 -15.25
C ALA A 147 -6.12 -4.47 -14.05
N LEU A 148 -7.07 -5.41 -13.89
CA LEU A 148 -7.11 -6.40 -12.81
C LEU A 148 -6.35 -7.68 -13.17
N TYR A 149 -6.43 -8.11 -14.43
CA TYR A 149 -5.72 -9.26 -14.96
C TYR A 149 -5.39 -9.12 -16.45
N ASN A 150 -4.12 -8.93 -16.79
CA ASN A 150 -3.62 -8.80 -18.14
C ASN A 150 -2.83 -10.04 -18.55
N SER A 151 -3.51 -10.98 -19.19
CA SER A 151 -2.93 -12.16 -19.83
C SER A 151 -2.30 -11.89 -21.21
N GLY A 152 -2.35 -10.65 -21.70
CA GLY A 152 -2.06 -10.30 -23.09
C GLY A 152 -3.26 -10.47 -24.03
N GLN A 153 -4.47 -10.40 -23.48
CA GLN A 153 -5.74 -10.51 -24.20
C GLN A 153 -6.08 -9.25 -25.01
N GLU A 154 -7.07 -9.37 -25.89
CA GLU A 154 -7.77 -8.20 -26.45
C GLU A 154 -8.57 -7.51 -25.34
N ILE A 155 -8.37 -6.20 -25.18
CA ILE A 155 -8.92 -5.42 -24.04
C ILE A 155 -10.30 -4.81 -24.36
N GLY A 156 -11.10 -5.49 -25.17
CA GLY A 156 -12.45 -5.06 -25.50
C GLY A 156 -13.08 -5.84 -26.64
N ILE A 157 -13.92 -5.16 -27.42
CA ILE A 157 -14.57 -5.75 -28.61
C ILE A 157 -13.53 -6.21 -29.65
N PRO A 158 -13.87 -7.16 -30.53
CA PRO A 158 -12.96 -7.62 -31.59
C PRO A 158 -12.35 -6.46 -32.38
N GLY A 159 -11.02 -6.47 -32.52
CA GLY A 159 -10.25 -5.38 -33.12
C GLY A 159 -9.73 -4.33 -32.14
N SER A 160 -10.04 -4.47 -30.83
CA SER A 160 -9.41 -3.67 -29.78
C SER A 160 -7.90 -3.98 -29.67
N PRO A 161 -7.10 -3.06 -29.09
CA PRO A 161 -5.70 -3.33 -28.78
C PRO A 161 -5.54 -4.56 -27.89
N ARG A 162 -4.33 -5.11 -27.88
CA ARG A 162 -3.95 -6.18 -26.95
C ARG A 162 -3.13 -5.61 -25.82
N GLY A 163 -3.35 -6.11 -24.61
CA GLY A 163 -2.51 -5.81 -23.47
C GLY A 163 -1.14 -6.46 -23.57
N LYS A 164 -0.17 -5.93 -22.83
CA LYS A 164 1.09 -6.60 -22.50
C LYS A 164 0.87 -7.48 -21.27
N SER A 165 1.20 -8.75 -21.37
CA SER A 165 1.03 -9.66 -20.23
C SER A 165 1.71 -9.12 -18.97
N ARG A 166 0.97 -9.16 -17.86
CA ARG A 166 1.32 -8.64 -16.53
C ARG A 166 1.48 -7.12 -16.43
N ALA A 167 1.03 -6.37 -17.44
CA ALA A 167 0.79 -4.93 -17.33
C ALA A 167 -0.56 -4.67 -16.64
N ASP A 168 -0.63 -4.99 -15.34
CA ASP A 168 -1.82 -4.97 -14.47
C ASP A 168 -1.42 -4.90 -12.99
N ILE A 169 -2.38 -4.65 -12.10
CA ILE A 169 -2.14 -4.45 -10.66
C ILE A 169 -1.98 -5.74 -9.84
N LYS A 170 -1.97 -6.92 -10.48
CA LYS A 170 -1.89 -8.24 -9.80
C LYS A 170 -3.08 -8.53 -8.88
N ALA A 171 -4.29 -8.16 -9.31
CA ALA A 171 -5.48 -8.28 -8.47
C ALA A 171 -5.84 -9.75 -8.20
N THR A 172 -5.80 -10.59 -9.23
CA THR A 172 -6.20 -12.01 -9.14
C THR A 172 -5.39 -12.83 -8.14
N GLU A 173 -4.10 -12.54 -8.05
CA GLU A 173 -3.17 -13.14 -7.08
C GLU A 173 -3.43 -12.61 -5.67
N SER A 174 -3.80 -11.33 -5.55
CA SER A 174 -4.01 -10.67 -4.27
C SER A 174 -5.34 -11.04 -3.58
N TRP A 175 -6.37 -11.38 -4.35
CA TRP A 175 -7.68 -11.78 -3.82
C TRP A 175 -7.67 -13.12 -3.07
N GLU A 176 -6.60 -13.90 -3.25
CA GLU A 176 -6.27 -15.08 -2.46
C GLU A 176 -6.05 -14.76 -0.97
N GLU A 177 -5.51 -13.56 -0.69
CA GLU A 177 -5.26 -13.06 0.66
C GLU A 177 -6.50 -12.39 1.26
N THR A 178 -7.15 -11.51 0.50
CA THR A 178 -8.38 -10.84 0.92
C THR A 178 -9.14 -10.25 -0.26
N THR A 179 -10.47 -10.28 -0.19
CA THR A 179 -11.37 -9.58 -1.10
C THR A 179 -12.04 -8.37 -0.44
N GLY A 180 -11.55 -7.97 0.73
CA GLY A 180 -12.07 -6.87 1.54
C GLY A 180 -12.97 -7.35 2.69
N GLN A 181 -13.44 -6.40 3.50
CA GLN A 181 -14.47 -6.62 4.52
C GLN A 181 -15.57 -5.56 4.40
N GLU A 182 -16.81 -5.92 4.74
CA GLU A 182 -17.97 -5.02 4.58
C GLU A 182 -17.94 -3.80 5.51
N ASP A 183 -17.17 -3.87 6.60
CA ASP A 183 -16.99 -2.78 7.55
C ASP A 183 -15.91 -1.78 7.12
N VAL A 184 -15.14 -2.06 6.06
CA VAL A 184 -14.22 -1.09 5.47
C VAL A 184 -14.94 -0.27 4.40
N VAL A 185 -14.93 1.05 4.59
CA VAL A 185 -15.72 1.98 3.78
C VAL A 185 -14.84 2.86 2.89
N ILE A 186 -15.14 2.88 1.59
CA ILE A 186 -14.51 3.76 0.61
C ILE A 186 -15.48 4.92 0.33
N ALA A 187 -15.13 6.13 0.78
CA ALA A 187 -15.81 7.33 0.36
C ALA A 187 -15.42 7.72 -1.06
N VAL A 188 -16.40 7.84 -1.95
CA VAL A 188 -16.20 8.31 -3.32
C VAL A 188 -16.72 9.74 -3.38
N ILE A 189 -15.79 10.70 -3.37
CA ILE A 189 -16.09 12.13 -3.47
C ILE A 189 -16.02 12.53 -4.95
N ASP A 190 -17.18 12.67 -5.59
CA ASP A 190 -17.28 12.74 -7.07
C ASP A 190 -18.62 13.38 -7.56
N THR A 191 -19.13 13.02 -8.74
CA THR A 191 -20.40 13.49 -9.33
C THR A 191 -21.65 12.81 -8.77
N GLY A 192 -21.50 11.89 -7.82
CA GLY A 192 -22.57 11.04 -7.30
C GLY A 192 -22.42 9.59 -7.73
N ILE A 193 -23.35 8.72 -7.31
CA ILE A 193 -23.39 7.30 -7.68
C ILE A 193 -24.82 6.90 -8.08
N ASP A 194 -24.96 6.10 -9.13
CA ASP A 194 -26.24 5.46 -9.46
C ASP A 194 -26.54 4.30 -8.49
N PHE A 195 -27.48 4.54 -7.59
CA PHE A 195 -27.94 3.60 -6.57
C PHE A 195 -28.67 2.37 -7.13
N GLU A 196 -29.17 2.42 -8.36
CA GLU A 196 -29.90 1.32 -8.99
C GLU A 196 -29.01 0.44 -9.86
N HIS A 197 -27.73 0.81 -10.02
CA HIS A 197 -26.79 0.03 -10.83
C HIS A 197 -26.62 -1.40 -10.26
N PRO A 198 -26.72 -2.45 -11.10
CA PRO A 198 -26.71 -3.85 -10.63
C PRO A 198 -25.47 -4.20 -9.79
N ASP A 199 -24.28 -3.76 -10.20
CA ASP A 199 -23.03 -4.00 -9.46
C ASP A 199 -22.77 -3.04 -8.27
N LEU A 200 -23.62 -2.04 -8.03
CA LEU A 200 -23.37 -1.03 -6.98
C LEU A 200 -24.46 -0.94 -5.92
N LYS A 201 -25.71 -1.29 -6.23
CA LYS A 201 -26.84 -1.19 -5.29
C LYS A 201 -26.60 -1.90 -3.95
N ASN A 202 -25.89 -3.03 -3.96
CA ASN A 202 -25.56 -3.80 -2.76
C ASN A 202 -24.23 -3.34 -2.10
N LYS A 203 -23.58 -2.33 -2.67
CA LYS A 203 -22.28 -1.81 -2.22
C LYS A 203 -22.38 -0.57 -1.36
N ILE A 204 -23.56 0.04 -1.29
CA ILE A 204 -23.78 1.30 -0.59
C ILE A 204 -23.71 1.11 0.93
N TYR A 205 -22.85 1.89 1.59
CA TYR A 205 -22.71 1.92 3.05
C TYR A 205 -23.85 2.72 3.70
N SER A 206 -24.11 3.91 3.18
CA SER A 206 -25.21 4.80 3.58
C SER A 206 -25.58 5.70 2.41
N THR A 207 -26.68 6.45 2.52
CA THR A 207 -27.16 7.34 1.45
C THR A 207 -26.17 8.44 1.07
N GLY A 208 -25.22 8.78 1.94
CA GLY A 208 -24.27 9.84 1.64
C GLY A 208 -24.88 11.24 1.67
N TYR A 209 -24.30 12.17 0.90
CA TYR A 209 -24.77 13.56 0.83
C TYR A 209 -24.36 14.24 -0.49
N ASP A 210 -25.22 15.13 -0.99
CA ASP A 210 -24.94 16.00 -2.13
C ASP A 210 -24.62 17.42 -1.64
N PHE A 211 -23.35 17.79 -1.72
CA PHE A 211 -22.86 19.13 -1.37
C PHE A 211 -23.02 20.13 -2.51
N ALA A 212 -23.14 19.67 -3.76
CA ALA A 212 -23.34 20.54 -4.92
C ALA A 212 -24.75 21.13 -4.92
N ASN A 213 -25.75 20.33 -4.54
CA ASN A 213 -27.16 20.77 -4.43
C ASN A 213 -27.63 20.99 -2.98
N ASN A 214 -26.80 20.62 -1.99
CA ASN A 214 -27.07 20.76 -0.55
C ASN A 214 -28.33 20.00 -0.11
N ASP A 215 -28.37 18.70 -0.42
CA ASP A 215 -29.46 17.79 -0.08
C ASP A 215 -28.94 16.35 0.16
N PRO A 216 -29.77 15.42 0.67
CA PRO A 216 -29.32 14.06 1.00
C PRO A 216 -29.36 13.08 -0.20
N ASP A 217 -29.35 13.56 -1.45
CA ASP A 217 -29.45 12.75 -2.66
C ASP A 217 -28.20 12.87 -3.57
N PRO A 218 -27.13 12.11 -3.33
CA PRO A 218 -25.94 12.11 -4.18
C PRO A 218 -26.08 11.19 -5.41
N THR A 219 -27.27 11.14 -6.02
CA THR A 219 -27.49 10.39 -7.26
C THR A 219 -26.64 10.98 -8.39
N ASP A 220 -26.04 10.10 -9.20
CA ASP A 220 -25.18 10.52 -10.32
C ASP A 220 -25.99 11.00 -11.52
N ASP A 221 -25.81 12.27 -11.87
CA ASP A 221 -26.39 12.94 -13.04
C ASP A 221 -25.34 13.25 -14.13
N HIS A 222 -24.09 12.80 -13.95
CA HIS A 222 -22.99 12.97 -14.91
C HIS A 222 -22.44 11.62 -15.41
N GLY A 223 -22.16 10.70 -14.49
CA GLY A 223 -21.69 9.33 -14.75
C GLY A 223 -20.24 9.05 -14.35
N HIS A 224 -19.48 10.06 -13.92
CA HIS A 224 -18.07 9.88 -13.58
C HIS A 224 -17.90 9.15 -12.24
N GLY A 225 -18.63 9.56 -11.21
CA GLY A 225 -18.58 8.94 -9.89
C GLY A 225 -19.05 7.49 -9.89
N THR A 226 -20.08 7.15 -10.68
CA THR A 226 -20.50 5.75 -10.89
C THR A 226 -19.39 4.89 -11.50
N HIS A 227 -18.63 5.44 -12.44
CA HIS A 227 -17.49 4.75 -13.07
C HIS A 227 -16.36 4.49 -12.08
N VAL A 228 -16.00 5.52 -11.31
CA VAL A 228 -15.00 5.46 -10.24
C VAL A 228 -15.39 4.45 -9.16
N ALA A 229 -16.64 4.47 -8.72
CA ALA A 229 -17.20 3.56 -7.72
C ALA A 229 -17.11 2.08 -8.17
N GLY A 230 -17.42 1.80 -9.43
CA GLY A 230 -17.31 0.47 -10.03
C GLY A 230 -15.87 -0.08 -10.00
N ILE A 231 -14.89 0.76 -10.32
CA ILE A 231 -13.47 0.35 -10.28
C ILE A 231 -13.07 0.01 -8.85
N ALA A 232 -13.44 0.86 -7.89
CA ALA A 232 -13.03 0.69 -6.50
C ALA A 232 -13.64 -0.57 -5.87
N ALA A 233 -14.94 -0.80 -6.03
CA ALA A 233 -15.65 -1.81 -5.25
C ALA A 233 -16.96 -2.33 -5.89
N ALA A 234 -17.06 -2.45 -7.21
CA ALA A 234 -18.17 -3.19 -7.83
C ALA A 234 -18.39 -4.56 -7.17
N GLU A 235 -19.65 -4.95 -7.00
CA GLU A 235 -20.03 -6.28 -6.57
C GLU A 235 -19.42 -7.29 -7.52
N THR A 236 -18.63 -8.22 -6.96
CA THR A 236 -17.80 -9.12 -7.75
C THR A 236 -18.19 -10.56 -7.48
N ASN A 237 -18.06 -11.41 -8.48
CA ASN A 237 -18.37 -12.82 -8.46
C ASN A 237 -19.88 -13.08 -8.29
N ASN A 238 -20.70 -12.25 -8.98
CA ASN A 238 -22.17 -12.29 -8.98
C ASN A 238 -22.77 -12.81 -10.30
N GLU A 239 -21.96 -13.36 -11.22
CA GLU A 239 -22.35 -13.80 -12.57
C GLU A 239 -22.87 -12.68 -13.51
N GLU A 240 -22.70 -11.42 -13.15
CA GLU A 240 -23.10 -10.24 -13.92
C GLU A 240 -21.89 -9.30 -14.08
N GLY A 241 -21.97 -8.30 -14.96
CA GLY A 241 -21.14 -7.11 -14.85
C GLY A 241 -19.61 -7.28 -14.79
N ILE A 242 -18.99 -6.53 -13.88
CA ILE A 242 -17.53 -6.35 -13.72
C ILE A 242 -17.06 -6.69 -12.30
N ALA A 243 -15.75 -6.90 -12.14
CA ALA A 243 -15.12 -6.96 -10.82
C ALA A 243 -14.65 -5.56 -10.35
N GLY A 244 -14.84 -5.26 -9.06
CA GLY A 244 -14.19 -4.15 -8.37
C GLY A 244 -12.85 -4.58 -7.77
N VAL A 245 -12.01 -3.63 -7.36
CA VAL A 245 -10.76 -3.97 -6.65
C VAL A 245 -11.02 -4.56 -5.26
N ALA A 246 -11.92 -3.95 -4.49
CA ALA A 246 -12.24 -4.31 -3.11
C ALA A 246 -13.66 -4.89 -2.98
N TRP A 247 -13.85 -6.15 -3.39
CA TRP A 247 -15.15 -6.78 -3.65
C TRP A 247 -16.17 -6.66 -2.53
N LYS A 248 -15.72 -6.77 -1.28
CA LYS A 248 -16.61 -6.80 -0.11
C LYS A 248 -16.77 -5.44 0.56
N CYS A 249 -15.84 -4.51 0.35
CA CYS A 249 -15.88 -3.18 0.95
C CYS A 249 -17.14 -2.40 0.51
N LYS A 250 -17.58 -1.45 1.33
CA LYS A 250 -18.77 -0.64 1.04
C LYS A 250 -18.38 0.76 0.58
N ILE A 251 -19.30 1.44 -0.10
CA ILE A 251 -19.08 2.74 -0.71
C ILE A 251 -19.92 3.79 0.00
N LEU A 252 -19.30 4.91 0.38
CA LEU A 252 -19.98 6.11 0.85
C LEU A 252 -20.01 7.15 -0.29
N PRO A 253 -21.16 7.37 -0.95
CA PRO A 253 -21.26 8.35 -2.04
C PRO A 253 -21.26 9.78 -1.48
N LEU A 254 -20.43 10.67 -2.03
CA LEU A 254 -20.45 12.09 -1.68
C LEU A 254 -20.34 12.93 -2.96
N LYS A 255 -21.42 13.64 -3.29
CA LYS A 255 -21.48 14.42 -4.53
C LYS A 255 -20.94 15.83 -4.28
N VAL A 256 -19.88 16.20 -4.99
CA VAL A 256 -19.22 17.52 -4.93
C VAL A 256 -19.00 18.15 -6.29
N MET A 257 -19.53 17.51 -7.34
CA MET A 257 -19.51 17.99 -8.71
C MET A 257 -20.94 18.02 -9.25
N ASP A 258 -21.28 19.08 -9.96
CA ASP A 258 -22.58 19.23 -10.62
C ASP A 258 -22.68 18.36 -11.90
N ALA A 259 -23.81 18.45 -12.60
CA ALA A 259 -24.07 17.70 -13.83
C ALA A 259 -23.10 18.03 -14.99
N ASN A 260 -22.32 19.12 -14.90
CA ASN A 260 -21.29 19.48 -15.88
C ASN A 260 -19.89 19.07 -15.44
N GLY A 261 -19.75 18.46 -14.26
CA GLY A 261 -18.45 18.10 -13.67
C GLY A 261 -17.73 19.30 -13.04
N GLU A 262 -18.46 20.36 -12.68
CA GLU A 262 -17.91 21.54 -12.01
C GLU A 262 -18.18 21.49 -10.50
N GLY A 263 -17.21 21.95 -9.70
CA GLY A 263 -17.29 21.88 -8.25
C GLY A 263 -16.47 22.95 -7.54
N TYR A 264 -16.79 23.17 -6.26
CA TYR A 264 -16.11 24.14 -5.41
C TYR A 264 -15.30 23.46 -4.33
N TYR A 265 -14.17 24.07 -3.95
CA TYR A 265 -13.35 23.58 -2.84
C TYR A 265 -14.10 23.54 -1.51
N ALA A 266 -15.11 24.38 -1.30
CA ALA A 266 -15.95 24.32 -0.11
C ALA A 266 -16.70 22.98 -0.02
N TRP A 267 -17.29 22.51 -1.13
CA TRP A 267 -17.98 21.21 -1.19
C TRP A 267 -17.01 20.06 -0.98
N MET A 268 -15.81 20.15 -1.55
CA MET A 268 -14.72 19.19 -1.33
C MET A 268 -14.32 19.10 0.15
N ILE A 269 -14.15 20.25 0.80
CA ILE A 269 -13.80 20.35 2.23
C ILE A 269 -14.88 19.72 3.11
N ASP A 270 -16.14 20.10 2.89
CA ASP A 270 -17.27 19.57 3.65
C ASP A 270 -17.41 18.05 3.46
N ALA A 271 -17.20 17.54 2.24
CA ALA A 271 -17.22 16.11 1.96
C ALA A 271 -16.08 15.35 2.63
N ILE A 272 -14.86 15.90 2.69
CA ILE A 272 -13.72 15.27 3.40
C ILE A 272 -14.04 15.12 4.89
N VAL A 273 -14.55 16.19 5.51
CA VAL A 273 -14.96 16.17 6.93
C VAL A 273 -16.10 15.19 7.15
N TYR A 274 -17.14 15.23 6.30
CA TYR A 274 -18.28 14.32 6.38
C TYR A 274 -17.86 12.87 6.25
N ALA A 275 -17.03 12.52 5.26
CA ALA A 275 -16.53 11.16 5.06
C ALA A 275 -15.83 10.65 6.33
N THR A 276 -14.94 11.48 6.87
CA THR A 276 -14.14 11.17 8.07
C THR A 276 -15.04 10.93 9.28
N ASP A 277 -16.06 11.77 9.49
CA ASP A 277 -16.97 11.66 10.63
C ASP A 277 -18.02 10.53 10.47
N ASN A 278 -18.26 10.07 9.25
CA ASN A 278 -19.26 9.04 8.93
C ASN A 278 -18.66 7.69 8.52
N GLY A 279 -17.48 7.37 9.08
CA GLY A 279 -16.93 6.02 9.05
C GLY A 279 -16.18 5.64 7.78
N ALA A 280 -15.78 6.61 6.95
CA ALA A 280 -14.89 6.32 5.82
C ALA A 280 -13.50 5.91 6.33
N ASP A 281 -12.96 4.86 5.74
CA ASP A 281 -11.59 4.39 5.96
C ASP A 281 -10.62 4.93 4.91
N VAL A 282 -11.17 5.15 3.71
CA VAL A 282 -10.45 5.61 2.52
C VAL A 282 -11.31 6.64 1.82
N ILE A 283 -10.70 7.71 1.35
CA ILE A 283 -11.32 8.70 0.48
C ILE A 283 -10.69 8.57 -0.91
N ASN A 284 -11.50 8.29 -1.92
CA ASN A 284 -11.13 8.41 -3.31
C ASN A 284 -11.50 9.80 -3.84
N PHE A 285 -10.51 10.49 -4.39
CA PHE A 285 -10.62 11.83 -4.94
C PHE A 285 -10.17 11.84 -6.41
N SER A 286 -11.06 11.42 -7.31
CA SER A 286 -10.79 11.30 -8.75
C SER A 286 -10.93 12.63 -9.51
N LEU A 287 -10.64 13.73 -8.84
CA LEU A 287 -10.83 15.11 -9.31
C LEU A 287 -9.82 16.04 -8.63
N GLY A 288 -9.70 17.29 -9.11
CA GLY A 288 -8.83 18.28 -8.49
C GLY A 288 -8.97 19.67 -9.10
N GLY A 289 -8.15 20.60 -8.62
CA GLY A 289 -8.03 21.94 -9.20
C GLY A 289 -6.61 22.50 -9.09
N ASP A 290 -6.38 23.62 -9.77
CA ASP A 290 -5.03 24.13 -10.02
C ASP A 290 -4.42 24.91 -8.84
N GLN A 291 -5.21 25.30 -7.84
CA GLN A 291 -4.80 26.29 -6.85
C GLN A 291 -4.60 25.65 -5.46
N PRO A 292 -3.52 26.00 -4.73
CA PRO A 292 -3.42 25.62 -3.34
C PRO A 292 -4.47 26.37 -2.50
N SER A 293 -4.97 25.69 -1.46
CA SER A 293 -5.93 26.23 -0.50
C SER A 293 -5.63 25.72 0.90
N LYS A 294 -5.36 26.64 1.84
CA LYS A 294 -5.07 26.28 3.23
C LYS A 294 -6.24 25.55 3.88
N SER A 295 -7.48 25.95 3.59
CA SER A 295 -8.67 25.28 4.12
C SER A 295 -8.82 23.85 3.60
N LEU A 296 -8.43 23.59 2.35
CA LEU A 296 -8.41 22.23 1.80
C LEU A 296 -7.32 21.38 2.48
N GLU A 297 -6.14 21.95 2.70
CA GLU A 297 -5.06 21.29 3.45
C GLU A 297 -5.48 20.96 4.89
N ASP A 298 -6.16 21.87 5.59
CA ASP A 298 -6.62 21.65 6.96
C ASP A 298 -7.67 20.51 7.04
N ALA A 299 -8.54 20.37 6.03
CA ALA A 299 -9.48 19.26 5.94
C ALA A 299 -8.77 17.91 5.69
N LEU A 300 -7.71 17.90 4.87
CA LEU A 300 -6.90 16.71 4.65
C LEU A 300 -6.13 16.30 5.90
N ALA A 301 -5.58 17.27 6.65
CA ALA A 301 -4.97 17.03 7.95
C ALA A 301 -5.97 16.44 8.94
N TYR A 302 -7.23 16.92 8.94
CA TYR A 302 -8.30 16.39 9.78
C TYR A 302 -8.57 14.89 9.52
N ALA A 303 -8.63 14.50 8.24
CA ALA A 303 -8.79 13.10 7.82
C ALA A 303 -7.57 12.25 8.19
N TYR A 304 -6.37 12.77 7.95
CA TYR A 304 -5.10 12.11 8.28
C TYR A 304 -4.97 11.81 9.78
N GLU A 305 -5.28 12.78 10.65
CA GLU A 305 -5.25 12.62 12.12
C GLU A 305 -6.26 11.59 12.65
N ARG A 306 -7.25 11.20 11.84
CA ARG A 306 -8.27 10.20 12.15
C ARG A 306 -8.06 8.88 11.42
N ASP A 307 -6.85 8.67 10.91
CA ASP A 307 -6.44 7.45 10.20
C ASP A 307 -7.27 7.16 8.92
N VAL A 308 -7.77 8.20 8.25
CA VAL A 308 -8.46 8.10 6.95
C VAL A 308 -7.45 8.39 5.83
N VAL A 309 -7.26 7.42 4.93
CA VAL A 309 -6.30 7.55 3.83
C VAL A 309 -6.96 8.28 2.67
N VAL A 310 -6.34 9.36 2.18
CA VAL A 310 -6.81 10.09 0.99
C VAL A 310 -5.99 9.67 -0.23
N VAL A 311 -6.67 9.25 -1.28
CA VAL A 311 -6.07 8.86 -2.57
C VAL A 311 -6.62 9.82 -3.63
N ALA A 312 -5.73 10.52 -4.35
CA ALA A 312 -6.14 11.60 -5.23
C ALA A 312 -5.48 11.53 -6.62
N ALA A 313 -6.24 11.90 -7.65
CA ALA A 313 -5.78 11.90 -9.04
C ALA A 313 -4.75 13.01 -9.30
N ALA A 314 -3.68 12.70 -10.05
CA ALA A 314 -2.63 13.67 -10.35
C ALA A 314 -3.07 14.77 -11.34
N GLY A 315 -3.98 14.46 -12.27
CA GLY A 315 -4.44 15.36 -13.34
C GLY A 315 -4.10 14.88 -14.76
N ASN A 316 -4.65 15.53 -15.80
CA ASN A 316 -4.71 15.01 -17.17
C ASN A 316 -4.32 16.05 -18.26
N GLU A 317 -3.48 17.03 -17.93
CA GLU A 317 -3.13 18.18 -18.77
C GLU A 317 -1.65 18.25 -19.16
N ASN A 318 -0.85 17.22 -18.85
CA ASN A 318 0.62 17.24 -18.92
C ASN A 318 1.22 18.45 -18.18
N ALA A 319 0.68 18.72 -17.00
CA ALA A 319 0.99 19.86 -16.15
C ALA A 319 1.48 19.41 -14.76
N PRO A 320 1.79 20.33 -13.83
CA PRO A 320 2.03 19.98 -12.43
C PRO A 320 0.83 19.25 -11.79
N VAL A 321 1.10 18.48 -10.74
CA VAL A 321 0.09 17.73 -9.99
C VAL A 321 -1.00 18.67 -9.43
N LEU A 322 -2.26 18.30 -9.58
CA LEU A 322 -3.42 19.07 -9.09
C LEU A 322 -3.59 18.97 -7.56
N TYR A 323 -4.33 19.90 -6.98
CA TYR A 323 -4.79 19.81 -5.59
C TYR A 323 -6.14 19.07 -5.52
N PRO A 324 -6.35 18.14 -4.58
CA PRO A 324 -5.55 17.92 -3.37
C PRO A 324 -4.33 16.99 -3.52
N ALA A 325 -4.13 16.31 -4.66
CA ALA A 325 -3.06 15.32 -4.81
C ALA A 325 -1.65 15.88 -4.51
N ALA A 326 -1.39 17.16 -4.81
CA ALA A 326 -0.13 17.83 -4.51
C ALA A 326 0.15 18.04 -3.01
N TYR A 327 -0.81 17.78 -2.11
CA TYR A 327 -0.56 17.76 -0.67
C TYR A 327 0.04 16.41 -0.22
N ASP A 328 1.28 16.15 -0.63
CA ASP A 328 2.04 14.89 -0.45
C ASP A 328 2.08 14.37 1.01
N ALA A 329 1.97 15.26 2.00
CA ALA A 329 1.93 14.87 3.41
C ALA A 329 0.64 14.11 3.79
N TYR A 330 -0.46 14.31 3.06
CA TYR A 330 -1.79 13.82 3.40
C TYR A 330 -2.44 12.96 2.31
N CYS A 331 -2.04 13.15 1.05
CA CYS A 331 -2.62 12.49 -0.10
C CYS A 331 -1.65 11.50 -0.71
N LEU A 332 -2.17 10.38 -1.20
CA LEU A 332 -1.45 9.47 -2.07
C LEU A 332 -1.79 9.84 -3.52
N ALA A 333 -0.85 10.47 -4.22
CA ALA A 333 -1.07 11.01 -5.55
C ALA A 333 -0.91 9.94 -6.64
N VAL A 334 -1.94 9.77 -7.48
CA VAL A 334 -2.02 8.67 -8.45
C VAL A 334 -1.98 9.18 -9.88
N THR A 335 -1.00 8.72 -10.64
CA THR A 335 -0.94 8.89 -12.10
C THR A 335 -1.44 7.66 -12.85
N ALA A 336 -1.49 7.72 -14.19
CA ALA A 336 -2.01 6.65 -15.04
C ALA A 336 -0.94 5.94 -15.87
N THR A 337 -1.12 4.64 -16.06
CA THR A 337 -0.45 3.83 -17.10
C THR A 337 -1.47 3.19 -18.04
N ASP A 338 -1.03 2.83 -19.24
CA ASP A 338 -1.84 2.07 -20.18
C ASP A 338 -1.67 0.54 -20.03
N TYR A 339 -2.35 -0.20 -20.91
CA TYR A 339 -2.31 -1.66 -21.00
C TYR A 339 -0.96 -2.26 -21.43
N ASN A 340 0.08 -1.44 -21.63
CA ASN A 340 1.46 -1.83 -21.93
C ASN A 340 2.47 -1.39 -20.86
N ASP A 341 2.03 -0.87 -19.72
CA ASP A 341 2.86 -0.20 -18.72
C ASP A 341 3.53 1.08 -19.26
N ILE A 342 2.88 1.77 -20.18
CA ILE A 342 3.36 3.05 -20.72
C ILE A 342 2.55 4.17 -20.07
N ARG A 343 3.26 5.15 -19.49
CA ARG A 343 2.65 6.41 -19.04
C ARG A 343 2.11 7.20 -20.24
N PRO A 344 0.83 7.55 -20.27
CA PRO A 344 0.31 8.47 -21.28
C PRO A 344 0.87 9.89 -21.09
N GLU A 345 1.22 10.55 -22.20
CA GLU A 345 1.85 11.88 -22.18
C GLU A 345 0.98 12.94 -21.51
N TRP A 346 -0.35 12.83 -21.61
CA TRP A 346 -1.31 13.76 -21.02
C TRP A 346 -1.38 13.72 -19.48
N THR A 347 -0.79 12.75 -18.81
CA THR A 347 -0.84 12.70 -17.33
C THR A 347 -0.05 13.85 -16.71
N ASN A 348 -0.56 14.46 -15.64
CA ASN A 348 0.23 15.40 -14.86
C ASN A 348 1.41 14.70 -14.18
N HIS A 349 2.45 15.46 -13.87
CA HIS A 349 3.72 14.97 -13.38
C HIS A 349 4.34 15.96 -12.38
N GLY A 350 5.18 15.46 -11.50
CA GLY A 350 5.80 16.24 -10.44
C GLY A 350 6.34 15.36 -9.32
N PRO A 351 7.17 15.92 -8.43
CA PRO A 351 7.75 15.17 -7.32
C PRO A 351 6.69 14.64 -6.33
N GLU A 352 5.47 15.16 -6.38
CA GLU A 352 4.32 14.73 -5.58
C GLU A 352 3.72 13.41 -6.08
N VAL A 353 4.01 12.95 -7.30
CA VAL A 353 3.47 11.66 -7.79
C VAL A 353 4.02 10.51 -6.94
N ASP A 354 3.12 9.72 -6.34
CA ASP A 354 3.48 8.59 -5.51
C ASP A 354 3.54 7.28 -6.28
N VAL A 355 2.49 6.97 -7.03
CA VAL A 355 2.37 5.70 -7.76
C VAL A 355 1.56 5.87 -9.03
N ALA A 356 1.70 4.92 -9.94
CA ALA A 356 0.81 4.76 -11.08
C ALA A 356 -0.18 3.60 -10.88
N ALA A 357 -1.33 3.70 -11.54
CA ALA A 357 -2.23 2.57 -11.75
C ALA A 357 -2.83 2.62 -13.17
N PRO A 358 -3.42 1.52 -13.67
CA PRO A 358 -4.04 1.52 -15.00
C PRO A 358 -5.14 2.59 -15.12
N GLY A 359 -5.01 3.46 -16.14
CA GLY A 359 -5.94 4.58 -16.36
C GLY A 359 -6.32 4.78 -17.82
N VAL A 360 -6.06 3.81 -18.72
CA VAL A 360 -6.40 3.90 -20.15
C VAL A 360 -7.29 2.75 -20.55
N ARG A 361 -8.46 3.02 -21.16
CA ARG A 361 -9.44 2.00 -21.56
C ARG A 361 -9.87 1.12 -20.38
N ILE A 362 -10.24 1.76 -19.28
CA ILE A 362 -10.72 1.09 -18.07
C ILE A 362 -12.21 0.85 -18.21
N LEU A 363 -12.62 -0.42 -18.28
CA LEU A 363 -14.02 -0.80 -18.27
C LEU A 363 -14.56 -0.69 -16.83
N SER A 364 -15.66 0.05 -16.66
CA SER A 364 -16.37 0.13 -15.39
C SER A 364 -17.87 0.36 -15.59
N CYS A 365 -18.61 0.48 -14.48
CA CYS A 365 -19.99 0.91 -14.40
C CYS A 365 -20.18 2.31 -15.01
N VAL A 366 -21.36 2.60 -15.52
CA VAL A 366 -21.87 3.95 -15.80
C VAL A 366 -23.33 3.99 -15.36
N PRO A 367 -23.98 5.14 -15.17
CA PRO A 367 -25.38 5.16 -14.77
C PRO A 367 -26.28 4.36 -15.72
N THR A 368 -27.33 3.77 -15.18
CA THR A 368 -28.34 2.96 -15.89
C THR A 368 -29.04 3.72 -17.02
N TRP A 369 -29.07 5.05 -16.94
CA TRP A 369 -29.61 5.93 -17.97
C TRP A 369 -28.61 6.30 -19.08
N TYR A 370 -27.30 6.08 -18.88
CA TYR A 370 -26.21 6.67 -19.68
C TYR A 370 -26.28 6.32 -21.16
N TRP A 371 -26.62 5.08 -21.49
CA TRP A 371 -26.73 4.58 -22.87
C TRP A 371 -28.19 4.49 -23.36
N GLY A 372 -29.13 5.08 -22.63
CA GLY A 372 -30.56 4.94 -22.88
C GLY A 372 -31.14 3.59 -22.44
N PRO A 373 -32.46 3.41 -22.63
CA PRO A 373 -33.19 2.27 -22.08
C PRO A 373 -32.77 0.93 -22.69
N ASN A 374 -32.72 -0.11 -21.85
CA ASN A 374 -32.33 -1.50 -22.19
C ASN A 374 -30.87 -1.69 -22.62
N SER A 375 -30.01 -0.69 -22.37
CA SER A 375 -28.57 -0.82 -22.57
C SER A 375 -27.90 -1.37 -21.33
N LEU A 376 -26.78 -2.08 -21.52
CA LEU A 376 -25.95 -2.53 -20.41
C LEU A 376 -25.16 -1.34 -19.85
N PRO A 377 -25.21 -1.08 -18.52
CA PRO A 377 -24.68 0.14 -17.92
C PRO A 377 -23.15 0.07 -17.67
N TYR A 378 -22.38 -0.28 -18.71
CA TYR A 378 -20.92 -0.37 -18.62
C TYR A 378 -20.24 0.43 -19.72
N GLY A 379 -19.07 1.00 -19.44
CA GLY A 379 -18.35 1.88 -20.36
C GLY A 379 -16.84 1.91 -20.12
N TYR A 380 -16.09 2.24 -21.17
CA TYR A 380 -14.64 2.45 -21.09
C TYR A 380 -14.32 3.92 -20.79
N GLY A 381 -13.53 4.16 -19.75
CA GLY A 381 -12.98 5.47 -19.38
C GLY A 381 -11.47 5.57 -19.57
N TYR A 382 -10.95 6.79 -19.50
CA TYR A 382 -9.51 7.08 -19.43
C TYR A 382 -9.26 8.30 -18.55
N GLY A 383 -8.13 8.33 -17.85
CA GLY A 383 -7.74 9.41 -16.96
C GLY A 383 -7.04 8.91 -15.71
N THR A 384 -6.32 9.80 -15.03
CA THR A 384 -5.85 9.56 -13.66
C THR A 384 -7.03 9.32 -12.70
N SER A 385 -8.21 9.85 -13.01
CA SER A 385 -9.48 9.55 -12.34
C SER A 385 -9.86 8.07 -12.36
N MET A 386 -9.50 7.32 -13.40
CA MET A 386 -9.72 5.86 -13.46
C MET A 386 -8.57 5.08 -12.81
N ALA A 387 -7.37 5.65 -12.70
CA ALA A 387 -6.24 5.04 -12.00
C ALA A 387 -6.44 5.08 -10.47
N THR A 388 -6.85 6.24 -9.94
CA THR A 388 -7.08 6.52 -8.51
C THR A 388 -7.93 5.48 -7.77
N PRO A 389 -9.10 5.03 -8.26
CA PRO A 389 -9.92 4.05 -7.56
C PRO A 389 -9.30 2.65 -7.47
N HIS A 390 -8.34 2.31 -8.34
CA HIS A 390 -7.58 1.06 -8.15
C HIS A 390 -6.72 1.14 -6.88
N VAL A 391 -6.11 2.30 -6.63
CA VAL A 391 -5.29 2.52 -5.44
C VAL A 391 -6.17 2.65 -4.20
N ALA A 392 -7.31 3.35 -4.27
CA ALA A 392 -8.28 3.42 -3.17
C ALA A 392 -8.80 2.03 -2.78
N GLY A 393 -9.11 1.18 -3.76
CA GLY A 393 -9.46 -0.23 -3.52
C GLY A 393 -8.33 -1.00 -2.84
N LEU A 394 -7.07 -0.83 -3.27
CA LEU A 394 -5.91 -1.46 -2.61
C LEU A 394 -5.76 -1.00 -1.15
N VAL A 395 -5.92 0.30 -0.86
CA VAL A 395 -5.92 0.82 0.52
C VAL A 395 -7.00 0.11 1.35
N ALA A 396 -8.21 -0.03 0.81
CA ALA A 396 -9.31 -0.71 1.49
C ALA A 396 -9.01 -2.20 1.77
N LEU A 397 -8.37 -2.89 0.83
CA LEU A 397 -7.89 -4.26 1.04
C LEU A 397 -6.81 -4.33 2.11
N ILE A 398 -5.84 -3.38 2.14
CA ILE A 398 -4.83 -3.31 3.20
C ILE A 398 -5.50 -3.12 4.56
N LYS A 399 -6.41 -2.16 4.70
CA LYS A 399 -7.15 -1.93 5.95
C LYS A 399 -7.99 -3.14 6.36
N SER A 400 -8.55 -3.87 5.40
CA SER A 400 -9.31 -5.10 5.64
C SER A 400 -8.48 -6.21 6.31
N ILE A 401 -7.16 -6.23 6.15
CA ILE A 401 -6.30 -7.22 6.82
C ILE A 401 -5.39 -6.63 7.88
N LYS A 402 -5.08 -5.34 7.80
CA LYS A 402 -4.15 -4.65 8.71
C LYS A 402 -4.80 -3.36 9.25
N PRO A 403 -5.96 -3.44 9.95
CA PRO A 403 -6.71 -2.26 10.39
C PRO A 403 -5.99 -1.41 11.45
N TRP A 404 -4.90 -1.90 12.02
CA TRP A 404 -4.09 -1.17 13.01
C TRP A 404 -3.01 -0.28 12.39
N LEU A 405 -2.82 -0.34 11.07
CA LEU A 405 -1.83 0.50 10.39
C LEU A 405 -2.32 1.93 10.30
N ARG A 406 -1.41 2.87 10.53
CA ARG A 406 -1.65 4.29 10.33
C ARG A 406 -1.54 4.67 8.86
N VAL A 407 -2.06 5.84 8.52
CA VAL A 407 -2.09 6.37 7.14
C VAL A 407 -0.71 6.32 6.48
N ASN A 408 0.33 6.83 7.13
CA ASN A 408 1.68 6.83 6.58
C ASN A 408 2.23 5.42 6.32
N GLU A 409 1.95 4.46 7.20
CA GLU A 409 2.40 3.07 7.02
C GLU A 409 1.72 2.42 5.82
N ILE A 410 0.44 2.72 5.57
CA ILE A 410 -0.30 2.22 4.40
C ILE A 410 0.24 2.87 3.12
N MET A 411 0.46 4.18 3.12
CA MET A 411 1.04 4.88 1.97
C MET A 411 2.43 4.33 1.64
N ASP A 412 3.28 4.11 2.64
CA ASP A 412 4.62 3.55 2.46
C ASP A 412 4.58 2.10 1.95
N ILE A 413 3.65 1.27 2.42
CA ILE A 413 3.42 -0.07 1.86
C ILE A 413 3.15 0.03 0.36
N ILE A 414 2.25 0.90 -0.06
CA ILE A 414 1.87 1.05 -1.48
C ILE A 414 3.05 1.55 -2.30
N ARG A 415 3.76 2.58 -1.84
CA ARG A 415 4.96 3.13 -2.48
C ARG A 415 6.04 2.06 -2.65
N TYR A 416 6.45 1.40 -1.57
CA TYR A 416 7.60 0.50 -1.59
C TYR A 416 7.32 -0.88 -2.18
N THR A 417 6.06 -1.20 -2.46
CA THR A 417 5.70 -2.45 -3.15
C THR A 417 5.36 -2.29 -4.62
N ALA A 418 5.28 -1.05 -5.11
CA ALA A 418 5.08 -0.77 -6.51
C ALA A 418 6.15 -1.45 -7.40
N ASP A 419 5.74 -1.80 -8.61
CA ASP A 419 6.63 -2.23 -9.68
C ASP A 419 7.23 -1.01 -10.37
N ASP A 420 8.53 -0.79 -10.20
CA ASP A 420 9.33 0.19 -10.95
C ASP A 420 9.44 -0.26 -12.43
N ILE A 421 8.37 0.00 -13.20
CA ILE A 421 8.19 -0.47 -14.58
C ILE A 421 8.98 0.35 -15.61
N ASN A 422 9.45 1.54 -15.25
CA ASN A 422 10.26 2.42 -16.09
C ASN A 422 11.73 2.52 -15.64
N ALA A 423 12.17 1.68 -14.69
CA ALA A 423 13.53 1.61 -14.13
C ALA A 423 14.67 1.67 -15.15
N ALA A 424 14.43 1.19 -16.38
CA ALA A 424 15.41 1.22 -17.47
C ALA A 424 15.81 2.65 -17.86
N ASN A 425 14.88 3.61 -17.72
CA ASN A 425 15.09 5.02 -18.03
C ASN A 425 15.15 5.88 -16.75
N TYR A 426 14.34 5.56 -15.74
CA TYR A 426 14.21 6.30 -14.49
C TYR A 426 14.21 5.31 -13.31
N PRO A 427 15.38 4.93 -12.77
CA PRO A 427 15.44 3.97 -11.67
C PRO A 427 14.99 4.58 -10.35
N GLY A 428 14.08 3.91 -9.64
CA GLY A 428 13.55 4.33 -8.35
C GLY A 428 12.39 5.32 -8.47
N LYS A 429 12.17 6.15 -7.43
CA LYS A 429 11.14 7.19 -7.48
C LYS A 429 11.48 8.23 -8.55
N ASP A 430 10.51 8.56 -9.40
CA ASP A 430 10.60 9.64 -10.38
C ASP A 430 9.32 10.50 -10.45
N ASP A 431 9.41 11.65 -11.13
CA ASP A 431 8.32 12.62 -11.22
C ASP A 431 7.18 12.19 -12.18
N PHE A 432 7.35 11.08 -12.92
CA PHE A 432 6.41 10.63 -13.94
C PHE A 432 5.47 9.56 -13.43
N ILE A 433 5.98 8.50 -12.80
CA ILE A 433 5.17 7.39 -12.25
C ILE A 433 5.41 7.13 -10.76
N GLY A 434 6.11 8.05 -10.08
CA GLY A 434 6.41 7.93 -8.67
C GLY A 434 7.29 6.71 -8.40
N TYR A 435 6.91 5.88 -7.44
CA TYR A 435 7.57 4.61 -7.13
C TYR A 435 7.28 3.48 -8.13
N GLY A 436 6.37 3.71 -9.09
CA GLY A 436 5.99 2.75 -10.11
C GLY A 436 4.51 2.37 -10.08
N ARG A 437 4.14 1.34 -10.84
CA ARG A 437 2.75 0.85 -10.89
C ARG A 437 2.44 0.06 -9.60
N ILE A 438 1.29 0.30 -8.97
CA ILE A 438 0.88 -0.48 -7.80
C ILE A 438 0.87 -1.99 -8.08
N ASN A 439 1.19 -2.77 -7.04
CA ASN A 439 1.22 -4.22 -7.10
C ASN A 439 0.53 -4.78 -5.84
N MET A 440 -0.70 -5.27 -6.02
CA MET A 440 -1.53 -5.74 -4.91
C MET A 440 -0.96 -7.01 -4.27
N GLU A 441 -0.40 -7.91 -5.08
CA GLU A 441 0.25 -9.15 -4.60
C GLU A 441 1.35 -8.82 -3.58
N LYS A 442 2.24 -7.88 -3.91
CA LYS A 442 3.32 -7.44 -3.00
C LYS A 442 2.82 -6.64 -1.80
N ALA A 443 1.80 -5.80 -1.98
CA ALA A 443 1.28 -4.91 -0.94
C ALA A 443 0.50 -5.66 0.16
N LEU A 444 -0.20 -6.73 -0.20
CA LEU A 444 -1.05 -7.48 0.74
C LEU A 444 -0.27 -8.54 1.53
N VAL A 445 0.85 -9.05 1.02
CA VAL A 445 1.73 -9.97 1.76
C VAL A 445 2.49 -9.25 2.90
N PRO A 446 3.05 -9.98 3.88
CA PRO A 446 3.81 -9.38 4.99
C PRO A 446 5.08 -8.69 4.48
N ILE A 447 5.12 -7.35 4.53
CA ILE A 447 6.31 -6.57 4.17
C ILE A 447 7.15 -6.33 5.43
N LYS A 448 8.46 -6.58 5.34
CA LYS A 448 9.44 -6.05 6.30
C LYS A 448 9.74 -4.61 5.90
N ILE A 449 9.21 -3.64 6.64
CA ILE A 449 9.77 -2.28 6.64
C ILE A 449 11.09 -2.39 7.39
N LYS A 450 12.20 -2.07 6.72
CA LYS A 450 13.56 -2.17 7.27
C LYS A 450 13.89 -0.99 8.16
#